data_AF-A0AAV6LSG0-F1
#
_entry.id   AF-A0AAV6LSG0-F1
#
_cell.length_a   1.000
_cell.length_b   1.000
_cell.length_c   1.000
_cell.angle_alpha   90.00
_cell.angle_beta   90.00
_cell.angle_gamma   90.00
#
_symmetry.space_group_name_H-M   'P 1'
#
loop_
_entity.id
_entity.type
_entity.pdbx_description
1 polymer ?
#
loop_
_entity_poly.entity_id
_entity_poly.type
_entity_poly.pdbx_seq_one_letter_code
_entity_poly.pdbx_strand_id
1 'polypeptide(L)' 'MDWEEYVSEIASDIVKEQSPKRLFQVRGKIYELLINCIPPKIVLKRLLFELLKSSLKSPWKASPKLGRKKCLKTD' A
#
# COMPACT_ATOMS: atom_id res chain seq x y z
N MET A 1 3.56 -17.62 9.88
CA MET A 1 2.74 -16.49 9.40
C MET A 1 3.17 -16.22 7.97
N ASP A 2 2.22 -16.03 7.05
CA ASP A 2 2.54 -15.68 5.67
C ASP A 2 3.07 -14.23 5.61
N TRP A 3 3.98 -13.94 4.69
CA TRP A 3 4.59 -12.62 4.58
C TRP A 3 3.56 -11.53 4.21
N GLU A 4 2.50 -11.90 3.49
CA GLU A 4 1.41 -10.98 3.14
C GLU A 4 0.63 -10.53 4.39
N GLU A 5 0.38 -11.45 5.31
CA GLU A 5 -0.29 -11.16 6.58
C GLU A 5 0.61 -10.30 7.47
N TYR A 6 1.92 -10.58 7.47
CA TYR A 6 2.89 -9.77 8.21
C TYR A 6 2.97 -8.32 7.70
N VAL A 7 2.93 -8.11 6.39
CA VAL A 7 2.85 -6.77 5.79
C VAL A 7 1.55 -6.05 6.19
N SER A 8 0.44 -6.79 6.30
CA SER A 8 -0.84 -6.24 6.75
C SER A 8 -0.78 -5.81 8.22
N GLU A 9 -0.09 -6.56 9.07
CA GLU A 9 0.17 -6.17 10.45
C GLU A 9 1.04 -4.92 10.53
N ILE A 10 2.11 -4.83 9.74
CA ILE A 10 2.96 -3.64 9.64
C ILE A 10 2.11 -2.40 9.26
N ALA A 11 1.23 -2.53 8.27
CA ALA A 11 0.33 -1.45 7.88
C ALA A 11 -0.59 -1.02 9.04
N SER A 12 -1.14 -1.98 9.77
CA SER A 12 -1.97 -1.74 10.96
C SER A 12 -1.19 -0.97 12.03
N ASP A 13 0.06 -1.37 12.29
CA ASP A 13 0.93 -0.73 13.27
C ASP A 13 1.26 0.73 12.92
N ILE A 14 1.52 1.00 11.64
CA ILE A 14 1.79 2.35 11.14
C ILE A 14 0.58 3.27 11.34
N VAL A 15 -0.64 2.75 11.09
CA VAL A 15 -1.88 3.53 11.23
C VAL A 15 -2.27 3.71 12.70
N LYS A 16 -2.01 2.71 13.54
CA LYS A 16 -2.33 2.76 14.98
C LYS A 16 -1.52 3.82 15.72
N GLU A 17 -0.22 3.92 15.45
CA GLU A 17 0.65 4.82 16.20
C GLU A 17 1.80 5.36 15.34
N GLN A 18 1.90 6.68 15.25
CA GLN A 18 2.92 7.39 14.48
C GLN A 18 4.01 8.00 15.39
N SER A 19 4.56 7.21 16.31
CA SER A 19 5.65 7.63 17.20
C SER A 19 7.03 7.17 16.68
N PRO A 20 8.14 7.84 17.06
CA PRO A 20 9.49 7.40 16.69
C PRO A 20 9.81 5.98 17.18
N LYS A 21 9.29 5.60 18.34
CA LYS A 21 9.43 4.25 18.90
C LYS A 21 8.76 3.21 18.00
N ARG A 22 7.54 3.49 17.54
CA ARG A 22 6.82 2.56 16.64
C ARG A 22 7.49 2.47 15.28
N LEU A 23 7.99 3.59 14.74
CA LEU A 23 8.76 3.60 13.50
C LEU A 23 10.00 2.70 13.55
N PHE A 24 10.75 2.71 14.67
CA PHE A 24 11.90 1.84 14.86
C PHE A 24 11.51 0.35 14.83
N GLN A 25 10.38 0.00 15.47
CA GLN A 25 9.87 -1.36 15.49
C GLN A 25 9.39 -1.81 14.10
N VAL A 26 8.64 -0.97 13.39
CA VAL A 26 8.21 -1.20 12.00
C VAL A 26 9.42 -1.43 11.08
N ARG A 27 10.49 -0.64 11.23
CA ARG A 27 11.73 -0.83 10.49
C ARG A 27 12.33 -2.21 10.73
N GLY A 28 12.33 -2.71 11.97
CA GLY A 28 12.76 -4.06 12.30
C GLY A 28 11.95 -5.13 11.55
N LYS A 29 10.62 -5.00 11.54
CA LYS A 29 9.72 -5.91 10.80
C LYS A 29 9.99 -5.91 9.29
N ILE A 30 10.28 -4.75 8.71
CA ILE A 30 10.65 -4.67 7.29
C ILE A 30 11.99 -5.38 7.04
N TYR A 31 12.97 -5.27 7.93
CA TYR A 31 14.23 -6.01 7.78
C TYR A 31 14.05 -7.53 7.84
N GLU A 32 13.15 -8.05 8.68
CA GLU A 32 12.83 -9.48 8.70
C GLU A 32 12.29 -9.96 7.34
N LEU A 33 11.45 -9.17 6.67
CA LEU A 33 10.96 -9.50 5.32
C LEU A 33 12.12 -9.55 4.30
N LEU A 34 13.08 -8.63 4.40
CA LEU A 34 14.24 -8.59 3.51
C LEU A 34 15.20 -9.76 3.75
N ILE A 35 15.43 -10.13 5.02
CA ILE A 35 16.26 -11.29 5.40
C ILE A 35 15.64 -12.59 4.86
N ASN A 36 14.31 -12.68 4.86
CA ASN A 36 13.57 -13.81 4.29
C ASN A 36 13.49 -13.78 2.75
N CYS A 37 14.38 -13.04 2.08
CA CYS A 37 14.52 -12.96 0.62
C CYS A 37 13.27 -12.46 -0.11
N ILE A 38 12.43 -11.64 0.53
CA ILE A 38 11.25 -11.06 -0.13
C ILE A 38 11.67 -9.79 -0.86
N PRO A 39 11.39 -9.67 -2.18
CA PRO A 39 11.78 -8.51 -2.95
C PRO A 39 11.19 -7.20 -2.38
N PRO A 40 12.01 -6.15 -2.15
CA PRO A 40 11.54 -4.90 -1.55
C PRO A 40 10.43 -4.22 -2.37
N LYS A 41 10.46 -4.39 -3.69
CA LYS A 41 9.44 -3.87 -4.61
C LYS A 41 8.06 -4.45 -4.33
N ILE A 42 7.98 -5.72 -3.92
CA ILE A 42 6.72 -6.40 -3.61
C ILE A 42 6.22 -5.94 -2.23
N VAL A 43 7.12 -5.88 -1.24
CA VAL A 43 6.81 -5.40 0.11
C VAL A 43 6.20 -3.99 0.05
N LEU A 44 6.86 -3.05 -0.63
CA LEU A 44 6.39 -1.66 -0.73
C LEU A 44 5.05 -1.54 -1.46
N LYS A 45 4.86 -2.29 -2.56
CA LYS A 45 3.57 -2.30 -3.29
C LYS A 45 2.46 -2.80 -2.39
N ARG A 46 2.66 -3.92 -1.69
CA ARG A 46 1.62 -4.49 -0.83
C ARG A 46 1.33 -3.59 0.37
N LEU A 47 2.37 -3.04 1.00
CA LEU A 47 2.23 -2.08 2.09
C LEU A 47 1.41 -0.86 1.67
N LEU A 48 1.68 -0.29 0.49
CA LEU A 48 0.90 0.80 -0.06
C LEU A 48 -0.57 0.41 -0.25
N PHE A 49 -0.85 -0.78 -0.82
CA PHE A 49 -2.23 -1.25 -0.98
C PHE A 49 -2.97 -1.38 0.35
N GLU A 50 -2.34 -1.93 1.39
CA GLU A 50 -2.96 -2.06 2.72
C GLU A 50 -3.20 -0.71 3.39
N LEU A 51 -2.26 0.23 3.26
CA LEU A 51 -2.42 1.61 3.77
C LEU A 51 -3.50 2.38 3.01
N LEU A 52 -3.62 2.18 1.69
CA LEU A 52 -4.71 2.76 0.91
C LEU A 52 -6.05 2.14 1.28
N LYS A 53 -6.11 0.83 1.53
CA LYS A 53 -7.34 0.15 1.96
C LYS A 53 -7.83 0.67 3.33
N SER A 54 -6.93 0.96 4.26
CA SER A 54 -7.29 1.49 5.58
C SER A 54 -7.72 2.96 5.53
N SER A 55 -7.11 3.77 4.65
CA SER A 55 -7.39 5.20 4.50
C SER A 55 -8.55 5.51 3.54
N LEU A 56 -8.80 4.69 2.52
CA LEU A 56 -9.89 4.86 1.54
C LEU A 56 -11.23 4.31 2.03
N LYS A 57 -11.62 4.62 3.27
CA LYS A 57 -13.05 4.60 3.68
C LYS A 57 -13.83 5.81 3.13
N SER A 58 -13.39 6.37 2.00
CA SER A 58 -14.08 7.47 1.30
C SER A 58 -14.70 6.99 -0.01
N PRO A 59 -15.88 7.51 -0.41
CA PRO A 59 -16.78 6.89 -1.39
C PRO A 59 -16.36 7.01 -2.87
N TRP A 60 -15.14 7.48 -3.17
CA TRP A 60 -14.74 7.87 -4.53
C TRP A 60 -14.37 6.69 -5.44
N LYS A 61 -15.02 5.54 -5.27
CA LYS A 61 -15.07 4.50 -6.31
C LYS A 61 -16.11 4.88 -7.36
N ALA A 62 -15.74 5.78 -8.27
CA ALA A 62 -16.20 5.77 -9.66
C ALA A 62 -15.43 6.83 -10.47
N SER A 63 -14.41 6.39 -11.22
CA SER A 63 -14.18 7.00 -12.52
C SER A 63 -14.45 5.91 -13.55
N PRO A 64 -15.52 6.04 -14.36
CA PRO A 64 -15.76 5.17 -15.48
C PRO A 64 -14.56 5.28 -16.41
N LYS A 65 -14.13 4.16 -16.98
CA LYS A 65 -13.10 4.13 -18.02
C LYS A 65 -13.40 5.24 -19.03
N LEU A 66 -12.50 6.23 -19.13
CA LEU A 66 -12.57 7.26 -20.15
C LEU A 66 -12.41 6.55 -21.50
N GLY A 67 -13.55 6.22 -22.10
CA GLY A 67 -13.60 5.70 -23.45
C GLY A 67 -12.92 6.70 -24.37
N ARG A 68 -11.95 6.22 -25.15
CA ARG A 68 -11.45 6.96 -26.31
C ARG A 68 -12.62 7.10 -27.29
N LYS A 69 -13.41 8.17 -27.18
CA LYS A 69 -14.30 8.60 -28.25
C LYS A 69 -13.58 9.70 -29.04
N LYS A 70 -13.45 9.43 -30.33
CA LYS A 70 -12.89 10.29 -31.38
C LYS A 70 -13.56 11.67 -31.33
N CYS A 71 -12.77 12.74 -31.40
CA CYS A 71 -13.23 14.02 -31.94
C CYS A 71 -12.68 14.17 -33.35
N LEU A 72 -13.63 14.20 -34.28
CA LEU A 72 -13.50 14.59 -35.67
C LEU A 72 -13.60 16.13 -35.75
N LYS A 73 -12.97 16.73 -36.77
CA LYS A 73 -13.11 18.12 -37.30
C LYS A 73 -12.45 19.23 -36.47
N THR A 74 -11.79 20.25 -37.02
CA THR A 74 -11.63 20.89 -38.36
C THR A 74 -10.15 21.35 -38.47
N ASP A 75 -9.50 21.55 -39.61
CA ASP A 75 -9.87 22.27 -40.84
C ASP A 75 -9.59 21.47 -42.14
#